data_AF-A0A8K0WXA2-F1
#
_entry.id   AF-A0A8K0WXA2-F1
#
_cell.length_a   1.000
_cell.length_b   1.000
_cell.length_c   1.000
_cell.angle_alpha   90.00
_cell.angle_beta   90.00
_cell.angle_gamma   90.00
#
_symmetry.space_group_name_H-M   'P 1'
#
loop_
_entity.id
_entity.type
_entity.pdbx_description
1 polymer ?
#
loop_
_entity_poly.entity_id
_entity_poly.type
_entity_poly.pdbx_seq_one_letter_code
_entity_poly.pdbx_strand_id
1 'polypeptide(L)'
;MDVPTAIAGILAAGAELVETLTSVGLGVAAVRELKQYRSSLQVLDKTLAHLRAGQLPFPARAAWIRVDYLVAILTDSALALSDFQNAVEQAAAAESPVEPTSSDDDPDAAVQDPLEARIQALSSRTRWLNISLTLILTVLKCHADAEAQTCRKSLDQRMSRLLLANNALSSRMYHTAEPSSRTPRALSHPPSPSTASPYLTLSDVAVASITLPLAPHELYDGNAFYVPEPPQQQQQYQSAGVVNKPSVAPPVAARNSPNPKSFAFRVKRLSPRRRKKDSATADVAPGRGQVASG
;
A
#
# COMPACT_ATOMS: atom_id res chain seq x y z
N MET A 1 4.20 20.90 5.63
CA MET A 1 3.31 20.19 4.69
C MET A 1 2.43 19.28 5.51
N ASP A 2 1.11 19.42 5.43
CA ASP A 2 0.15 18.57 6.12
C ASP A 2 -0.07 17.24 5.36
N VAL A 3 -0.63 16.24 6.04
CA VAL A 3 -0.82 14.89 5.48
C VAL A 3 -1.67 14.85 4.21
N PRO A 4 -2.83 15.55 4.10
CA PRO A 4 -3.60 15.59 2.85
C PRO A 4 -2.78 16.11 1.66
N THR A 5 -2.07 17.22 1.84
CA THR A 5 -1.23 17.79 0.78
C THR A 5 -0.09 16.85 0.41
N ALA A 6 0.51 16.17 1.39
CA ALA A 6 1.52 15.14 1.15
C ALA A 6 0.98 13.99 0.31
N ILE A 7 -0.19 13.45 0.66
CA ILE A 7 -0.82 12.38 -0.10
C ILE A 7 -1.15 12.85 -1.52
N ALA A 8 -1.72 14.04 -1.67
CA ALA A 8 -2.00 14.62 -2.99
C ALA A 8 -0.74 14.75 -3.86
N GLY A 9 0.36 15.24 -3.28
CA GLY A 9 1.66 15.33 -3.96
C GLY A 9 2.20 13.97 -4.40
N ILE A 10 2.17 12.97 -3.51
CA ILE A 10 2.61 11.59 -3.83
C ILE A 10 1.71 10.98 -4.93
N LEU A 11 0.40 11.23 -4.89
CA LEU A 11 -0.53 10.73 -5.90
C LEU A 11 -0.32 11.35 -7.28
N ALA A 12 0.03 12.64 -7.33
CA ALA A 12 0.34 13.36 -8.55
C ALA A 12 1.68 12.88 -9.14
N ALA A 13 2.75 12.88 -8.33
CA ALA A 13 4.07 12.39 -8.75
C ALA A 13 4.03 10.93 -9.21
N GLY A 14 3.28 10.07 -8.51
CA GLY A 14 3.07 8.69 -8.93
C GLY A 14 2.26 8.55 -10.22
N ALA A 15 1.42 9.52 -10.58
CA ALA A 15 0.68 9.51 -11.84
C ALA A 15 1.62 9.73 -13.02
N GLU A 16 2.37 10.82 -12.93
CA GLU A 16 3.37 11.23 -13.89
C GLU A 16 4.40 10.11 -14.10
N LEU A 17 4.93 9.56 -13.02
CA LEU A 17 5.91 8.48 -13.10
C LEU A 17 5.36 7.22 -13.77
N VAL A 18 4.08 6.87 -13.54
CA VAL A 18 3.44 5.74 -14.23
C VAL A 18 3.35 6.00 -15.73
N GLU A 19 3.05 7.23 -16.15
CA GLU A 19 3.01 7.62 -17.56
C GLU A 19 4.41 7.55 -18.18
N THR A 20 5.43 8.10 -17.52
CA THR A 20 6.82 8.10 -18.01
C THR A 20 7.41 6.68 -18.09
N LEU A 21 7.21 5.83 -17.07
CA LEU A 21 7.65 4.43 -17.13
C LEU A 21 6.96 3.66 -18.26
N THR A 22 5.67 3.95 -18.50
CA THR A 22 4.94 3.32 -19.61
C THR A 22 5.46 3.80 -20.97
N SER A 23 5.83 5.08 -21.11
CA SER A 23 6.34 5.62 -22.38
C SER A 23 7.75 5.13 -22.71
N VAL A 24 8.62 4.98 -21.71
CA VAL A 24 9.99 4.46 -21.90
C VAL A 24 10.00 2.93 -22.00
N GLY A 25 8.88 2.26 -21.72
CA GLY A 25 8.77 0.80 -21.82
C GLY A 25 9.52 0.03 -20.73
N LEU A 26 10.01 0.73 -19.69
CA LEU A 26 10.77 0.16 -18.59
C LEU A 26 9.86 -0.38 -17.49
N GLY A 27 10.16 -1.59 -17.01
CA GLY A 27 9.64 -2.11 -15.75
C GLY A 27 8.12 -2.25 -15.69
N VAL A 28 7.53 -3.15 -16.48
CA VAL A 28 6.08 -3.50 -16.38
C VAL A 28 5.66 -3.84 -14.95
N ALA A 29 6.54 -4.51 -14.20
CA ALA A 29 6.33 -4.77 -12.78
C ALA A 29 6.25 -3.47 -11.95
N ALA A 30 7.16 -2.51 -12.19
CA ALA A 30 7.17 -1.21 -11.52
C ALA A 30 5.86 -0.44 -11.75
N VAL A 31 5.39 -0.39 -13.00
CA VAL A 31 4.12 0.26 -13.36
C VAL A 31 2.95 -0.38 -12.61
N ARG A 32 2.91 -1.72 -12.51
CA ARG A 32 1.86 -2.43 -11.77
C ARG A 32 1.92 -2.11 -10.28
N GLU A 33 3.10 -2.19 -9.66
CA GLU A 33 3.25 -1.92 -8.22
C GLU A 33 2.91 -0.46 -7.88
N LEU A 34 3.32 0.51 -8.72
CA LEU A 34 2.96 1.93 -8.56
C LEU A 34 1.45 2.17 -8.69
N LYS A 35 0.79 1.57 -9.69
CA LYS A 35 -0.67 1.67 -9.83
C LYS A 35 -1.40 1.11 -8.60
N GLN A 36 -0.95 -0.05 -8.11
CA GLN A 36 -1.55 -0.67 -6.92
C GLN A 36 -1.32 0.19 -5.67
N TYR A 37 -0.09 0.68 -5.47
CA TYR A 37 0.26 1.55 -4.36
C TYR A 37 -0.58 2.83 -4.37
N ARG A 38 -0.72 3.49 -5.53
CA ARG A 38 -1.55 4.70 -5.68
C ARG A 38 -3.01 4.44 -5.34
N SER A 39 -3.56 3.31 -5.79
CA SER A 39 -4.93 2.92 -5.44
C SER A 39 -5.09 2.78 -3.92
N SER A 40 -4.17 2.11 -3.24
CA SER A 40 -4.20 1.98 -1.78
C SER A 40 -4.05 3.33 -1.06
N LEU A 41 -3.21 4.22 -1.59
CA LEU A 41 -3.00 5.55 -1.03
C LEU A 41 -4.25 6.45 -1.16
N GLN A 42 -4.99 6.36 -2.28
CA GLN A 42 -6.29 7.02 -2.43
C GLN A 42 -7.33 6.50 -1.42
N VAL A 43 -7.35 5.18 -1.20
CA VAL A 43 -8.23 4.57 -0.19
C VAL A 43 -7.84 5.03 1.22
N LEU A 44 -6.54 5.19 1.49
CA LEU A 44 -6.06 5.75 2.74
C LEU A 44 -6.53 7.19 2.92
N ASP A 45 -6.34 8.06 1.93
CA ASP A 45 -6.77 9.47 2.02
C ASP A 45 -8.26 9.59 2.37
N LYS A 46 -9.12 8.85 1.65
CA LYS A 46 -10.55 8.80 1.94
C LYS A 46 -10.85 8.25 3.34
N THR A 47 -10.10 7.25 3.79
CA THR A 47 -10.25 6.66 5.13
C THR A 47 -9.83 7.65 6.22
N LEU A 48 -8.77 8.44 5.99
CA LEU A 48 -8.36 9.52 6.88
C LEU A 48 -9.38 10.67 6.89
N ALA A 49 -10.01 10.98 5.76
CA ALA A 49 -11.11 11.93 5.71
C ALA A 49 -12.31 11.45 6.56
N HIS A 50 -12.70 10.18 6.46
CA HIS A 50 -13.74 9.60 7.32
C HIS A 50 -13.33 9.62 8.80
N LEU A 51 -12.05 9.37 9.12
CA LEU A 51 -11.55 9.48 10.49
C LEU A 51 -11.73 10.90 11.04
N ARG A 52 -11.34 11.92 10.28
CA ARG A 52 -11.50 13.34 10.67
C ARG A 52 -12.98 13.70 10.87
N ALA A 53 -13.87 13.12 10.08
CA ALA A 53 -15.31 13.34 10.19
C ALA A 53 -15.99 12.49 11.29
N GLY A 54 -15.26 11.63 12.00
CA GLY A 54 -15.83 10.71 12.99
C GLY A 54 -16.69 9.59 12.39
N GLN A 55 -16.50 9.28 11.10
CA GLN A 55 -17.32 8.37 10.31
C GLN A 55 -16.68 6.99 10.07
N LEU A 56 -15.60 6.66 10.79
CA LEU A 56 -15.05 5.31 10.71
C LEU A 56 -15.98 4.30 11.41
N PRO A 57 -16.04 3.05 10.91
CA PRO A 57 -16.81 1.99 11.57
C PRO A 57 -16.25 1.63 12.96
N PHE A 58 -14.93 1.78 13.15
CA PHE A 58 -14.23 1.44 14.39
C PHE A 58 -13.27 2.56 14.82
N PRO A 59 -13.79 3.73 15.26
CA PRO A 59 -12.97 4.91 15.52
C PRO A 59 -11.92 4.70 16.62
N ALA A 60 -12.23 3.88 17.63
CA ALA A 60 -11.30 3.55 18.72
C ALA A 60 -9.99 2.89 18.24
N ARG A 61 -9.99 2.25 17.06
CA ARG A 61 -8.78 1.60 16.51
C ARG A 61 -7.79 2.60 15.89
N ALA A 62 -8.19 3.85 15.68
CA ALA A 62 -7.25 4.90 15.29
C ALA A 62 -6.15 5.10 16.34
N ALA A 63 -6.48 4.91 17.63
CA ALA A 63 -5.53 4.96 18.74
C ALA A 63 -4.45 3.84 18.68
N TRP A 64 -4.64 2.82 17.84
CA TRP A 64 -3.68 1.72 17.70
C TRP A 64 -2.55 2.03 16.71
N ILE A 65 -2.73 3.06 15.88
CA ILE A 65 -1.78 3.43 14.84
C ILE A 65 -1.09 4.71 15.28
N ARG A 66 0.23 4.63 15.43
CA ARG A 66 1.06 5.80 15.71
C ARG A 66 1.11 6.71 14.49
N VAL A 67 1.06 8.01 14.72
CA VAL A 67 1.22 9.05 13.68
C VAL A 67 2.55 8.88 12.95
N ASP A 68 3.58 8.61 13.73
CA ASP A 68 4.92 8.21 13.32
C ASP A 68 4.96 7.19 12.17
N TYR A 69 4.06 6.21 12.18
CA TYR A 69 4.00 5.20 11.10
C TYR A 69 3.52 5.80 9.79
N LEU A 70 2.51 6.67 9.87
CA LEU A 70 2.01 7.36 8.69
C LEU A 70 3.08 8.32 8.12
N VAL A 71 3.76 9.06 8.99
CA VAL A 71 4.88 9.94 8.60
C VAL A 71 5.99 9.16 7.94
N ALA A 72 6.41 8.04 8.53
CA ALA A 72 7.45 7.18 7.99
C ALA A 72 7.09 6.68 6.59
N ILE A 73 5.87 6.14 6.43
CA ILE A 73 5.39 5.61 5.15
C ILE A 73 5.32 6.71 4.10
N LEU A 74 4.72 7.87 4.41
CA LEU A 74 4.58 8.96 3.43
C LEU A 74 5.93 9.55 3.04
N THR A 75 6.84 9.70 4.01
CA THR A 75 8.21 10.17 3.74
C THR A 75 8.92 9.17 2.83
N ASP A 76 8.97 7.89 3.21
CA ASP A 76 9.63 6.84 2.42
C ASP A 76 9.03 6.70 1.02
N SER A 77 7.73 6.94 0.87
CA SER A 77 7.05 6.98 -0.43
C SER A 77 7.52 8.14 -1.29
N ALA A 78 7.65 9.34 -0.74
CA ALA A 78 8.21 10.47 -1.46
C ALA A 78 9.67 10.20 -1.89
N LEU A 79 10.48 9.58 -1.02
CA LEU A 79 11.85 9.18 -1.36
C LEU A 79 11.85 8.17 -2.53
N ALA A 80 11.04 7.11 -2.43
CA ALA A 80 10.97 6.07 -3.44
C ALA A 80 10.54 6.62 -4.82
N LEU A 81 9.57 7.54 -4.86
CA LEU A 81 9.14 8.17 -6.12
C LEU A 81 10.23 9.07 -6.72
N SER A 82 10.95 9.82 -5.90
CA SER A 82 12.09 10.62 -6.35
C SER A 82 13.21 9.72 -6.92
N ASP A 83 13.50 8.59 -6.25
CA ASP A 83 14.48 7.62 -6.74
C ASP A 83 14.08 7.00 -8.07
N PHE A 84 12.79 6.75 -8.29
CA PHE A 84 12.29 6.29 -9.58
C PHE A 84 12.44 7.35 -10.67
N GLN A 85 12.09 8.61 -10.39
CA GLN A 85 12.25 9.71 -11.35
C GLN A 85 13.71 9.81 -11.79
N ASN A 86 14.64 9.82 -10.82
CA ASN A 86 16.07 9.82 -11.10
C ASN A 86 16.52 8.62 -11.95
N ALA A 87 15.99 7.42 -11.70
CA ALA A 87 16.32 6.24 -12.49
C ALA A 87 15.80 6.35 -13.94
N VAL A 88 14.59 6.87 -14.12
CA VAL A 88 13.99 7.09 -15.46
C VAL A 88 14.74 8.16 -16.24
N GLU A 89 15.14 9.26 -15.59
CA GLU A 89 15.95 10.32 -16.20
C GLU A 89 17.33 9.81 -16.64
N GLN A 90 17.98 8.96 -15.82
CA GLN A 90 19.23 8.31 -16.18
C GLN A 90 19.08 7.40 -17.40
N ALA A 91 17.97 6.66 -17.48
CA ALA A 91 17.68 5.82 -18.64
C ALA A 91 17.51 6.65 -19.93
N ALA A 92 16.73 7.73 -19.84
CA ALA A 92 16.49 8.62 -20.98
C ALA A 92 17.79 9.32 -21.46
N ALA A 93 18.71 9.63 -20.54
CA ALA A 93 20.01 10.20 -20.90
C ALA A 93 20.95 9.19 -21.58
N ALA A 94 20.85 7.90 -21.20
CA ALA A 94 21.67 6.82 -21.75
C ALA A 94 21.25 6.39 -23.16
N GLU A 95 19.99 6.62 -23.57
CA GLU A 95 19.50 6.36 -24.93
C GLU A 95 19.95 7.40 -25.97
N SER A 96 20.77 8.38 -25.59
CA SER A 96 21.39 9.33 -26.53
C SER A 96 22.46 8.63 -27.39
N PRO A 97 22.49 8.84 -28.73
CA PRO A 97 23.23 7.98 -29.65
C PRO A 97 24.75 8.18 -29.52
N VAL A 98 25.42 7.23 -28.87
CA VAL A 98 26.86 7.03 -29.00
C VAL A 98 27.09 6.00 -30.11
N GLU A 99 27.92 6.35 -31.08
CA GLU A 99 28.28 5.48 -32.20
C GLU A 99 28.76 4.09 -31.72
N PRO A 100 28.43 3.02 -32.46
CA PRO A 100 28.81 1.66 -32.09
C PRO A 100 30.32 1.46 -32.29
N THR A 101 31.10 1.54 -31.22
CA THR A 101 32.45 0.97 -31.21
C THR A 101 32.35 -0.53 -30.93
N SER A 102 32.60 -1.31 -31.97
CA SER A 102 32.71 -2.76 -31.99
C SER A 102 33.83 -3.26 -31.06
N SER A 103 33.50 -4.14 -30.12
CA SER A 103 34.44 -5.14 -29.60
C SER A 103 33.69 -6.30 -28.95
N ASP A 104 33.66 -7.42 -29.68
CA ASP A 104 33.60 -8.84 -29.30
C ASP A 104 33.06 -9.22 -27.91
N ASP A 105 31.84 -9.79 -27.91
CA ASP A 105 31.19 -10.35 -26.73
C ASP A 105 31.47 -11.86 -26.54
N ASP A 106 31.86 -12.15 -25.30
CA ASP A 106 31.92 -13.45 -24.64
C ASP A 106 30.49 -13.83 -24.16
N PRO A 107 29.92 -15.00 -24.52
CA PRO A 107 28.46 -15.19 -24.49
C PRO A 107 27.81 -15.66 -23.18
N ASP A 108 28.44 -15.59 -21.99
CA ASP A 108 27.90 -16.29 -20.79
C ASP A 108 27.87 -15.53 -19.44
N ALA A 109 27.84 -14.19 -19.45
CA ALA A 109 27.51 -13.44 -18.24
C ALA A 109 26.20 -12.67 -18.44
N ALA A 110 25.11 -13.18 -17.87
CA ALA A 110 23.87 -12.42 -17.68
C ALA A 110 24.11 -11.28 -16.67
N VAL A 111 24.84 -10.24 -17.11
CA VAL A 111 24.98 -8.99 -16.40
C VAL A 111 23.61 -8.31 -16.50
N GLN A 112 22.78 -8.49 -15.48
CA GLN A 112 21.55 -7.73 -15.34
C GLN A 112 21.90 -6.25 -15.46
N ASP A 113 21.21 -5.52 -16.34
CA ASP A 113 21.40 -4.09 -16.51
C ASP A 113 21.25 -3.42 -15.13
N PRO A 114 22.27 -2.68 -14.63
CA PRO A 114 22.21 -2.02 -13.33
C PRO A 114 20.96 -1.14 -13.17
N LEU A 115 20.43 -0.58 -14.26
CA LEU A 115 19.18 0.16 -14.25
C LEU A 115 17.97 -0.74 -13.98
N GLU A 116 17.89 -1.90 -14.62
CA GLU A 116 16.80 -2.86 -14.42
C GLU A 116 16.80 -3.39 -12.98
N ALA A 117 17.97 -3.72 -12.44
CA ALA A 117 18.12 -4.13 -11.04
C ALA A 117 17.66 -3.02 -10.07
N ARG A 118 17.98 -1.75 -10.37
CA ARG A 118 17.54 -0.60 -9.58
C ARG A 118 16.01 -0.42 -9.65
N ILE A 119 15.42 -0.50 -10.83
CA ILE A 119 13.95 -0.41 -11.01
C ILE A 119 13.25 -1.56 -10.27
N GLN A 120 13.82 -2.77 -10.30
CA GLN A 120 13.29 -3.92 -9.56
C GLN A 120 13.36 -3.72 -8.04
N ALA A 121 14.46 -3.15 -7.54
CA ALA A 121 14.60 -2.81 -6.11
C ALA A 121 13.55 -1.75 -5.68
N LEU A 122 13.35 -0.70 -6.48
CA LEU A 122 12.34 0.34 -6.23
C LEU A 122 10.91 -0.19 -6.33
N SER A 123 10.66 -1.13 -7.24
CA SER A 123 9.37 -1.83 -7.34
C SER A 123 9.08 -2.63 -6.08
N SER A 124 10.10 -3.32 -5.57
CA SER A 124 10.01 -4.07 -4.31
C SER A 124 9.75 -3.13 -3.13
N ARG A 125 10.45 -1.99 -3.05
CA ARG A 125 10.19 -0.91 -2.07
C ARG A 125 8.74 -0.45 -2.07
N THR A 126 8.22 -0.15 -3.25
CA THR A 126 6.83 0.31 -3.44
C THR A 126 5.82 -0.74 -2.99
N ARG A 127 6.08 -2.01 -3.31
CA ARG A 127 5.26 -3.13 -2.85
C ARG A 127 5.27 -3.22 -1.32
N TRP A 128 6.41 -3.05 -0.67
CA TRP A 128 6.52 -3.04 0.79
C TRP A 128 5.75 -1.89 1.44
N LEU A 129 5.80 -0.69 0.85
CA LEU A 129 5.00 0.46 1.27
C LEU A 129 3.49 0.18 1.12
N ASN A 130 3.09 -0.42 0.00
CA ASN A 130 1.70 -0.79 -0.26
C ASN A 130 1.17 -1.80 0.77
N ILE A 131 1.96 -2.79 1.18
CA ILE A 131 1.58 -3.72 2.24
C ILE A 131 1.37 -2.96 3.57
N SER A 132 2.24 -2.02 3.90
CA SER A 132 2.13 -1.22 5.14
C SER A 132 0.88 -0.35 5.14
N LEU A 133 0.53 0.28 4.01
CA LEU A 133 -0.74 0.98 3.82
C LEU A 133 -1.94 0.06 4.00
N THR A 134 -1.88 -1.14 3.42
CA THR A 134 -2.96 -2.13 3.53
C THR A 134 -3.16 -2.56 4.99
N LEU A 135 -2.08 -2.76 5.76
CA LEU A 135 -2.18 -3.07 7.19
C LEU A 135 -2.87 -1.96 7.98
N ILE A 136 -2.53 -0.68 7.72
CA ILE A 136 -3.22 0.47 8.32
C ILE A 136 -4.72 0.44 7.96
N LEU A 137 -5.04 0.25 6.69
CA LEU A 137 -6.44 0.18 6.22
C LEU A 137 -7.21 -0.96 6.88
N THR A 138 -6.61 -2.14 7.01
CA THR A 138 -7.24 -3.30 7.66
C THR A 138 -7.49 -3.04 9.14
N VAL A 139 -6.53 -2.45 9.86
CA VAL A 139 -6.72 -2.05 11.27
C VAL A 139 -7.93 -1.13 11.42
N LEU A 140 -8.06 -0.13 10.54
CA LEU A 140 -9.11 0.89 10.62
C LEU A 140 -10.50 0.40 10.17
N LYS A 141 -10.56 -0.58 9.25
CA LYS A 141 -11.82 -0.91 8.54
C LYS A 141 -12.28 -2.36 8.69
N CYS A 142 -11.43 -3.30 9.08
CA CYS A 142 -11.80 -4.72 9.16
C CYS A 142 -12.86 -4.96 10.25
N HIS A 143 -13.83 -5.84 10.03
CA HIS A 143 -14.83 -6.16 11.06
C HIS A 143 -14.30 -7.11 12.15
N ALA A 144 -13.29 -7.93 11.85
CA ALA A 144 -12.76 -8.90 12.81
C ALA A 144 -11.64 -8.29 13.68
N ASP A 145 -11.84 -8.25 15.00
CA ASP A 145 -10.84 -7.72 15.95
C ASP A 145 -9.53 -8.53 15.94
N ALA A 146 -9.61 -9.86 15.83
CA ALA A 146 -8.43 -10.72 15.81
C ALA A 146 -7.52 -10.44 14.60
N GLU A 147 -8.13 -10.19 13.43
CA GLU A 147 -7.40 -9.83 12.22
C GLU A 147 -6.79 -8.43 12.33
N ALA A 148 -7.54 -7.46 12.85
CA ALA A 148 -7.05 -6.11 13.09
C ALA A 148 -5.85 -6.10 14.06
N GLN A 149 -5.91 -6.88 15.14
CA GLN A 149 -4.79 -7.03 16.08
C GLN A 149 -3.57 -7.70 15.44
N THR A 150 -3.79 -8.70 14.59
CA THR A 150 -2.71 -9.35 13.83
C THR A 150 -2.05 -8.34 12.90
N CYS A 151 -2.84 -7.57 12.16
CA CYS A 151 -2.33 -6.53 11.27
C CYS A 151 -1.57 -5.43 12.01
N ARG A 152 -2.05 -5.03 13.19
CA ARG A 152 -1.35 -4.08 14.06
C ARG A 152 0.04 -4.59 14.44
N LYS A 153 0.15 -5.83 14.93
CA LYS A 153 1.44 -6.43 15.30
C LYS A 153 2.39 -6.52 14.10
N SER A 154 1.87 -6.93 12.93
CA SER A 154 2.67 -6.96 11.70
C SER A 154 3.12 -5.57 11.26
N LEU A 155 2.28 -4.54 11.44
CA LEU A 155 2.62 -3.15 11.18
C LEU A 155 3.74 -2.69 12.12
N ASP A 156 3.63 -2.95 13.43
CA ASP A 156 4.64 -2.60 14.43
C ASP A 156 6.02 -3.20 14.10
N GLN A 157 6.04 -4.48 13.70
CA GLN A 157 7.26 -5.17 13.28
C GLN A 157 7.87 -4.53 12.03
N ARG A 158 7.05 -4.22 11.03
CA ARG A 158 7.48 -3.61 9.77
C ARG A 158 8.02 -2.20 9.98
N MET A 159 7.35 -1.40 10.80
CA MET A 159 7.79 -0.03 11.10
C MET A 159 9.07 -0.04 11.93
N SER A 160 9.21 -0.96 12.88
CA SER A 160 10.48 -1.14 13.60
C SER A 160 11.63 -1.46 12.64
N ARG A 161 11.43 -2.37 11.66
CA ARG A 161 12.44 -2.68 10.64
C ARG A 161 12.77 -1.47 9.75
N LEU A 162 11.76 -0.75 9.27
CA LEU A 162 11.93 0.43 8.43
C LEU A 162 12.75 1.51 9.14
N LEU A 163 12.43 1.79 10.41
CA LEU A 163 13.09 2.83 11.19
C LEU A 163 14.49 2.44 11.64
N LEU A 164 14.73 1.17 11.97
CA LEU A 164 16.09 0.70 12.26
C LEU A 164 16.99 0.72 11.03
N ALA A 165 16.44 0.38 9.87
CA ALA A 165 17.17 0.37 8.61
C ALA A 165 17.47 1.80 8.12
N ASN A 166 16.55 2.73 8.35
CA ASN A 166 16.68 4.11 7.90
C ASN A 166 16.97 5.04 9.09
N ASN A 167 18.24 5.05 9.52
CA ASN A 167 18.69 5.90 10.65
C ASN A 167 18.35 7.37 10.43
N ALA A 168 18.45 7.88 9.20
CA ALA A 168 18.08 9.26 8.88
C ALA A 168 16.57 9.51 9.07
N LEU A 169 15.70 8.58 8.68
CA LEU A 169 14.26 8.65 8.96
C LEU A 169 13.96 8.55 10.46
N SER A 170 14.66 7.66 11.17
CA SER A 170 14.54 7.47 12.61
C SER A 170 14.93 8.71 13.41
N SER A 171 16.08 9.32 13.11
CA SER A 171 16.54 10.57 13.74
C SER A 171 15.57 11.72 13.49
N ARG A 172 15.02 11.84 12.27
CA ARG A 172 14.00 12.84 11.96
C ARG A 172 12.70 12.62 12.74
N MET A 173 12.27 11.36 12.87
CA MET A 173 11.09 11.03 13.65
C MET A 173 11.27 11.37 15.13
N TYR A 174 12.46 11.15 15.69
CA TYR A 174 12.80 11.55 17.05
C TYR A 174 12.66 13.07 17.25
N HIS A 175 13.00 13.88 16.25
CA HIS A 175 12.86 15.34 16.32
C HIS A 175 11.42 15.84 16.14
N THR A 176 10.55 15.11 15.44
CA THR A 176 9.09 15.38 15.43
C THR A 176 8.38 14.95 16.71
N ALA A 177 8.97 14.03 17.48
CA ALA A 177 8.42 13.56 18.76
C ALA A 177 8.75 14.51 19.93
N GLU A 178 9.70 15.43 19.78
CA GLU A 178 9.94 16.49 20.75
C GLU A 178 8.77 17.49 20.70
N PRO A 179 7.90 17.54 21.73
CA PRO A 179 6.82 18.51 21.76
C PRO A 179 7.48 19.89 21.77
N SER A 180 7.12 20.73 20.81
CA SER A 180 7.52 22.14 20.79
C SER A 180 7.13 22.78 22.12
N SER A 181 8.08 22.87 23.03
CA SER A 181 7.97 23.47 24.35
C SER A 181 7.96 24.99 24.19
N ARG A 182 6.88 25.51 23.61
CA ARG A 182 6.58 26.94 23.59
C ARG A 182 5.15 27.20 24.00
N THR A 183 4.90 27.00 25.29
CA THR A 183 3.88 27.77 26.02
C THR A 183 4.48 28.24 27.33
N PRO A 184 4.62 29.55 27.57
CA PRO A 184 4.98 30.06 28.88
C PRO A 184 3.79 29.88 29.84
N ARG A 185 4.06 29.21 30.96
CA ARG A 185 3.29 29.07 32.21
C ARG A 185 2.01 29.91 32.37
N ALA A 186 0.94 29.23 32.79
CA ALA A 186 0.09 29.70 33.89
C ALA A 186 -0.41 28.50 34.75
N LEU A 187 0.18 28.42 35.95
CA LEU A 187 -0.21 27.83 37.24
C LEU A 187 -1.30 26.72 37.37
N SER A 188 -0.88 25.70 38.14
CA SER A 188 -1.61 24.86 39.10
C SER A 188 -2.53 23.73 38.62
N HIS A 189 -1.97 22.51 38.51
CA HIS A 189 -2.53 21.26 39.08
C HIS A 189 -1.49 20.12 38.94
N PRO A 190 -1.31 19.23 39.94
CA PRO A 190 -0.45 18.06 39.80
C PRO A 190 -1.15 17.01 38.92
N PRO A 191 -0.55 16.55 37.80
CA PRO A 191 -1.16 15.49 37.02
C PRO A 191 -0.95 14.14 37.70
N SER A 192 -2.03 13.37 37.78
CA SER A 192 -2.00 11.93 38.09
C SER A 192 -1.05 11.19 37.14
N PRO A 193 -0.43 10.08 37.56
CA PRO A 193 0.43 9.27 36.70
C PRO A 193 -0.43 8.54 35.66
N SER A 194 -0.81 9.25 34.60
CA SER A 194 -1.36 8.63 33.40
C SER A 194 -0.20 7.96 32.68
N THR A 195 -0.35 6.67 32.42
CA THR A 195 0.45 5.83 31.52
C THR A 195 0.28 6.31 30.07
N ALA A 196 0.42 7.61 29.82
CA ALA A 196 0.35 8.21 28.52
C ALA A 196 1.54 7.71 27.72
N SER A 197 1.27 6.90 26.70
CA SER A 197 2.27 6.53 25.72
C SER A 197 2.86 7.83 25.15
N PRO A 198 4.18 8.02 25.12
CA PRO A 198 4.80 9.26 24.66
C PRO A 198 4.62 9.52 23.15
N TYR A 199 3.83 8.70 22.45
CA TYR A 199 3.65 8.74 21.01
C TYR A 199 2.25 9.22 20.64
N LEU A 200 2.17 10.16 19.71
CA LEU A 200 0.91 10.61 19.12
C LEU A 200 0.29 9.51 18.26
N THR A 201 -1.02 9.30 18.43
CA THR A 201 -1.78 8.33 17.63
C THR A 201 -2.73 9.02 16.66
N LEU A 202 -3.28 8.27 15.70
CA LEU A 202 -4.23 8.84 14.73
C LEU A 202 -5.54 9.32 15.38
N SER A 203 -5.85 8.93 16.62
CA SER A 203 -6.99 9.48 17.36
C SER A 203 -6.71 10.84 18.01
N ASP A 204 -5.44 11.16 18.28
CA ASP A 204 -5.06 12.33 19.08
C ASP A 204 -4.78 13.57 18.23
N VAL A 205 -4.51 13.36 16.94
CA VAL A 205 -4.05 14.41 16.05
C VAL A 205 -5.13 14.76 15.05
N ALA A 206 -5.47 16.05 14.99
CA ALA A 206 -6.01 16.62 13.76
C ALA A 206 -4.93 16.41 12.69
N VAL A 207 -5.07 15.34 11.90
CA VAL A 207 -4.08 14.82 10.93
C VAL A 207 -3.51 15.91 9.99
N ALA A 208 -4.15 17.08 9.93
CA ALA A 208 -3.72 18.30 9.26
C ALA A 208 -2.49 19.02 9.88
N SER A 209 -2.04 18.70 11.10
CA SER A 209 -0.93 19.43 11.76
C SER A 209 0.43 18.73 11.68
N ILE A 210 0.50 17.54 11.08
CA ILE A 210 1.72 16.74 11.03
C ILE A 210 2.62 17.27 9.93
N THR A 211 3.84 17.70 10.29
CA THR A 211 4.83 18.22 9.34
C THR A 211 5.75 17.09 8.88
N LEU A 212 5.84 16.87 7.56
CA LEU A 212 6.82 15.93 6.99
C LEU A 212 8.24 16.54 7.02
N PRO A 213 9.25 15.82 7.53
CA PRO A 213 10.63 16.29 7.56
C PRO A 213 11.34 15.98 6.23
N LEU A 214 11.02 16.76 5.19
CA LEU A 214 11.64 16.64 3.87
C LEU A 214 12.59 17.81 3.61
N ALA A 215 13.90 17.53 3.50
CA ALA A 215 14.89 18.39 2.85
C ALA A 215 15.33 17.72 1.53
N PRO A 216 15.46 18.45 0.42
CA PRO A 216 15.59 17.88 -0.93
C PRO A 216 16.96 17.22 -1.25
N HIS A 217 17.96 17.29 -0.36
CA HIS A 217 19.34 16.88 -0.65
C HIS A 217 19.88 15.69 0.17
N GLU A 218 19.08 15.14 1.09
CA GLU A 218 19.54 14.10 2.04
C GLU A 218 19.01 12.69 1.68
N LEU A 219 18.83 12.44 0.39
CA LEU A 219 17.87 11.46 -0.15
C LEU A 219 18.47 10.12 -0.63
N TYR A 220 19.70 9.76 -0.23
CA TYR A 220 20.34 8.52 -0.71
C TYR A 220 20.83 7.63 0.43
N ASP A 221 20.13 6.53 0.63
CA ASP A 221 20.54 5.39 1.43
C ASP A 221 20.50 4.20 0.45
N GLY A 222 21.65 3.86 -0.11
CA GLY A 222 21.79 2.81 -1.13
C GLY A 222 21.64 1.39 -0.61
N ASN A 223 20.92 1.16 0.50
CA ASN A 223 20.83 -0.17 1.08
C ASN A 223 19.73 -1.04 0.43
N ALA A 224 20.09 -2.28 0.15
CA ALA A 224 19.23 -3.33 -0.38
C ALA A 224 18.30 -3.92 0.70
N PHE A 225 17.38 -3.14 1.26
CA PHE A 225 16.49 -3.61 2.34
C PHE A 225 15.22 -4.32 1.87
N TYR A 226 14.93 -4.27 0.57
CA TYR A 226 13.72 -4.87 0.00
C TYR A 226 13.98 -6.26 -0.58
N VAL A 227 14.66 -7.11 0.20
CA VAL A 227 14.68 -8.54 -0.13
C VAL A 227 13.24 -9.06 0.07
N PRO A 228 12.63 -9.74 -0.92
CA PRO A 228 11.33 -10.34 -0.74
C PRO A 228 11.38 -11.27 0.48
N GLU A 229 10.50 -11.01 1.47
CA GLU A 229 10.38 -11.89 2.63
C GLU A 229 10.12 -13.30 2.09
N PRO A 230 10.89 -14.33 2.49
CA PRO A 230 10.59 -15.69 2.08
C PRO A 230 9.13 -15.98 2.45
N PRO A 231 8.40 -16.76 1.62
CA PRO A 231 6.99 -17.01 1.86
C PRO A 231 6.82 -17.49 3.30
N GLN A 232 6.25 -16.63 4.15
CA GLN A 232 5.89 -17.03 5.50
C GLN A 232 4.86 -18.14 5.30
N GLN A 233 5.28 -19.38 5.59
CA GLN A 233 4.40 -20.52 5.64
C GLN A 233 3.22 -20.11 6.51
N GLN A 234 2.06 -19.94 5.88
CA GLN A 234 0.80 -19.83 6.60
C GLN A 234 0.78 -21.05 7.53
N GLN A 235 0.94 -20.82 8.83
CA GLN A 235 0.70 -21.84 9.82
C GLN A 235 -0.77 -22.21 9.70
N GLN A 236 -1.01 -23.25 8.91
CA GLN A 236 -2.27 -23.92 8.77
C GLN A 236 -2.59 -24.44 10.16
N TYR A 237 -3.49 -23.73 10.86
CA TYR A 237 -4.07 -24.19 12.11
C TYR A 237 -4.73 -25.54 11.83
N GLN A 238 -4.00 -26.62 12.13
CA GLN A 238 -4.60 -27.94 12.27
C GLN A 238 -5.42 -27.88 13.56
N SER A 239 -6.73 -27.82 13.41
CA SER A 239 -7.70 -28.02 14.48
C SER A 239 -7.38 -29.34 15.19
N ALA A 240 -7.01 -29.27 16.46
CA ALA A 240 -6.80 -30.41 17.32
C ALA A 240 -8.06 -31.28 17.34
N GLY A 241 -7.93 -32.49 16.79
CA GLY A 241 -8.94 -33.53 16.91
C GLY A 241 -9.12 -33.91 18.38
N VAL A 242 -10.35 -33.76 18.87
CA VAL A 242 -10.80 -34.26 20.16
C VAL A 242 -10.61 -35.78 20.18
N VAL A 243 -9.70 -36.26 21.02
CA VAL A 243 -9.49 -37.67 21.32
C VAL A 243 -10.66 -38.16 22.18
N ASN A 244 -11.62 -38.85 21.57
CA ASN A 244 -12.62 -39.64 22.30
C ASN A 244 -12.17 -41.10 22.37
N LYS A 245 -11.98 -41.60 23.60
CA LYS A 245 -11.73 -43.02 23.88
C LYS A 245 -13.01 -43.84 23.63
N PRO A 246 -12.92 -45.07 23.08
CA PRO A 246 -14.08 -45.94 22.92
C PRO A 246 -14.39 -46.71 24.21
N SER A 247 -15.69 -46.76 24.54
CA SER A 247 -16.25 -47.62 25.58
C SER A 247 -16.95 -48.83 24.95
N VAL A 248 -16.52 -50.00 25.40
CA VAL A 248 -17.05 -51.38 25.37
C VAL A 248 -18.45 -51.60 24.74
N ALA A 249 -18.50 -52.55 23.79
CA ALA A 249 -19.70 -53.14 23.16
C ALA A 249 -20.50 -54.08 24.11
N PRO A 250 -21.75 -54.50 23.80
CA PRO A 250 -22.00 -55.66 22.91
C PRO A 250 -23.38 -55.56 22.15
N PRO A 251 -24.01 -56.66 21.64
CA PRO A 251 -23.76 -57.23 20.32
C PRO A 251 -24.99 -57.35 19.39
N VAL A 252 -24.70 -57.49 18.08
CA VAL A 252 -25.39 -58.29 17.03
C VAL A 252 -26.89 -58.06 16.75
N ALA A 253 -27.18 -57.53 15.55
CA ALA A 253 -28.18 -58.09 14.64
C ALA A 253 -27.90 -57.66 13.19
N ALA A 254 -27.85 -58.65 12.29
CA ALA A 254 -27.56 -58.53 10.88
C ALA A 254 -28.72 -57.92 10.07
N ARG A 255 -28.42 -57.16 9.01
CA ARG A 255 -29.11 -57.23 7.71
C ARG A 255 -28.50 -56.30 6.64
N ASN A 256 -28.03 -56.96 5.57
CA ASN A 256 -28.21 -56.69 4.14
C ASN A 256 -27.93 -55.28 3.56
N SER A 257 -26.94 -55.30 2.64
CA SER A 257 -26.70 -54.36 1.52
C SER A 257 -27.99 -54.07 0.70
N PRO A 258 -28.10 -52.94 -0.02
CA PRO A 258 -27.37 -52.79 -1.29
C PRO A 258 -26.82 -51.39 -1.61
N ASN A 259 -25.73 -51.39 -2.37
CA ASN A 259 -25.16 -50.30 -3.17
C ASN A 259 -26.24 -49.57 -4.01
N PRO A 260 -26.18 -48.23 -4.20
CA PRO A 260 -25.79 -47.77 -5.54
C PRO A 260 -25.16 -46.35 -5.69
N LYS A 261 -24.30 -46.28 -6.71
CA LYS A 261 -24.19 -45.24 -7.76
C LYS A 261 -23.42 -43.94 -7.47
N SER A 262 -22.41 -43.78 -8.32
CA SER A 262 -21.58 -42.62 -8.61
C SER A 262 -22.38 -41.37 -8.98
N PHE A 263 -22.03 -40.25 -8.36
CA PHE A 263 -22.44 -38.91 -8.81
C PHE A 263 -21.32 -38.30 -9.66
N ALA A 264 -21.50 -38.36 -10.98
CA ALA A 264 -20.75 -37.56 -11.92
C ALA A 264 -21.31 -36.11 -11.92
N PHE A 265 -20.52 -35.15 -11.46
CA PHE A 265 -20.86 -33.73 -11.54
C PHE A 265 -20.69 -33.24 -12.99
N ARG A 266 -21.82 -32.97 -13.64
CA ARG A 266 -21.93 -32.36 -14.98
C ARG A 266 -21.82 -30.84 -14.86
N VAL A 267 -20.66 -30.28 -15.16
CA VAL A 267 -20.42 -28.83 -15.22
C VAL A 267 -21.12 -28.26 -16.47
N LYS A 268 -22.20 -27.49 -16.28
CA LYS A 268 -22.82 -26.69 -17.34
C LYS A 268 -21.98 -25.43 -17.57
N ARG A 269 -21.28 -25.36 -18.70
CA ARG A 269 -20.64 -24.13 -19.21
C ARG A 269 -21.75 -23.14 -19.60
N LEU A 270 -21.79 -21.99 -18.95
CA LEU A 270 -22.58 -20.83 -19.33
C LEU A 270 -21.82 -20.04 -20.40
N SER A 271 -22.38 -19.93 -21.59
CA SER A 271 -21.85 -19.11 -22.69
C SER A 271 -22.10 -17.61 -22.45
N PRO A 272 -21.22 -16.70 -22.92
CA PRO A 272 -21.39 -15.26 -22.77
C PRO A 272 -22.50 -14.69 -23.67
N ARG A 273 -23.39 -13.90 -23.07
CA ARG A 273 -24.52 -13.22 -23.73
C ARG A 273 -24.03 -11.94 -24.44
N ARG A 274 -24.04 -11.99 -25.77
CA ARG A 274 -23.73 -10.90 -26.71
C ARG A 274 -24.70 -9.73 -26.52
N ARG A 275 -24.20 -8.55 -26.12
CA ARG A 275 -25.01 -7.31 -26.06
C ARG A 275 -25.03 -6.65 -27.45
N LYS A 276 -26.26 -6.38 -27.89
CA LYS A 276 -26.65 -5.80 -29.18
C LYS A 276 -26.37 -4.29 -29.17
N LYS A 277 -25.73 -3.82 -30.23
CA LYS A 277 -25.40 -2.43 -30.53
C LYS A 277 -26.55 -1.88 -31.38
N ASP A 278 -27.35 -0.98 -30.82
CA ASP A 278 -28.36 -0.25 -31.58
C ASP A 278 -27.83 1.16 -31.88
N SER A 279 -27.84 1.48 -33.16
CA SER A 279 -27.47 2.74 -33.79
C SER A 279 -28.74 3.54 -34.11
N ALA A 280 -28.76 4.81 -33.71
CA ALA A 280 -29.60 5.88 -34.27
C ALA A 280 -28.70 7.14 -34.21
N THR A 281 -28.22 7.79 -35.28
CA THR A 281 -28.85 8.38 -36.47
C THR A 281 -30.05 9.27 -36.15
N ALA A 282 -29.75 10.56 -35.91
CA ALA A 282 -30.68 11.66 -36.10
C ALA A 282 -29.88 12.91 -36.51
N ASP A 283 -29.75 13.09 -37.82
CA ASP A 283 -29.67 14.41 -38.47
C ASP A 283 -30.98 15.18 -38.19
N VAL A 284 -30.92 16.51 -38.05
CA VAL A 284 -31.79 17.51 -38.71
C VAL A 284 -31.47 18.93 -38.21
N ALA A 285 -30.80 19.66 -39.10
CA ALA A 285 -30.94 21.07 -39.53
C ALA A 285 -30.89 22.28 -38.56
N PRO A 286 -30.27 23.40 -39.01
CA PRO A 286 -30.18 24.67 -38.28
C PRO A 286 -31.33 25.64 -38.61
N GLY A 287 -31.85 26.32 -37.58
CA GLY A 287 -32.81 27.40 -37.72
C GLY A 287 -32.16 28.71 -38.17
N ARG A 288 -32.45 29.11 -39.42
CA ARG A 288 -32.27 30.47 -39.94
C ARG A 288 -33.64 31.15 -39.90
N GLY A 289 -33.77 32.23 -39.13
CA GLY A 289 -34.98 33.06 -39.06
C GLY A 289 -34.58 34.50 -38.83
N GLN A 290 -34.95 35.33 -39.80
CA GLN A 290 -34.53 36.70 -40.07
C GLN A 290 -35.70 37.66 -39.72
N VAL A 291 -35.42 38.98 -39.66
CA VAL A 291 -36.36 40.14 -39.83
C VAL A 291 -37.41 40.37 -38.71
N ALA A 292 -37.85 41.57 -38.28
CA ALA A 292 -37.36 42.95 -38.15
C ALA A 292 -38.44 43.76 -37.38
N SER A 293 -38.05 44.96 -36.94
CA SER A 293 -38.88 46.18 -36.81
C SER A 293 -39.89 46.33 -35.68
N GLY A 294 -39.78 47.47 -34.99
CA GLY A 294 -40.73 48.01 -34.02
C GLY A 294 -40.03 48.94 -33.05
#